data_AF-A0A8H2NYP6-F1
#
_entry.id   AF-A0A8H2NYP6-F1
#
_cell.length_a   1.000
_cell.length_b   1.000
_cell.length_c   1.000
_cell.angle_alpha   90.00
_cell.angle_beta   90.00
_cell.angle_gamma   90.00
#
_symmetry.space_group_name_H-M   'P 1'
#
loop_
_entity.id
_entity.type
_entity.pdbx_description
1 polymer ?
#
loop_
_entity_poly.entity_id
_entity_poly.type
_entity_poly.pdbx_seq_one_letter_code
_entity_poly.pdbx_strand_id
1 'polypeptide(L)'
;MEDVTTMPSDDVPAIQHIVQRKLGRCLLRLQQYERQLKAIVAHGELSGPADRLPIIPEQKVARAQNKTMGTLMGMLTESFLSPPPPNEKKSQTEADVGDQIWLRYRYQLEMTAEHYEAMKADLKELVDLRNKLVHHFIERFDLWSESGCQAAVGFLEESYETINRHCINLQCWAKTIDVAAAKMASLMQSQAFEDALIDGIREDGSVYWPGSGICRCLREAETKLTEGGWTRLEAAICWIGGTYPEQTPKRYGCKSWRHALHESRQFEIRKSQADNEPTAVWYRSKVS
;
A
#
# COMPACT_ATOMS: atom_id res chain seq x y z
N MET A 1 -64.96 33.98 13.90
CA MET A 1 -64.00 32.89 13.63
C MET A 1 -62.65 33.46 14.00
N GLU A 2 -62.26 33.23 15.25
CA GLU A 2 -60.99 33.67 15.80
C GLU A 2 -59.90 32.73 15.30
N ASP A 3 -58.88 33.33 14.70
CA ASP A 3 -57.66 32.70 14.27
C ASP A 3 -56.87 32.35 15.54
N VAL A 4 -56.93 31.08 15.96
CA VAL A 4 -56.17 30.57 17.11
C VAL A 4 -54.70 30.54 16.70
N THR A 5 -54.02 31.66 16.96
CA THR A 5 -52.56 31.71 16.93
C THR A 5 -52.05 30.89 18.11
N THR A 6 -51.72 29.62 17.85
CA THR A 6 -50.99 28.78 18.81
C THR A 6 -49.67 29.46 19.13
N MET A 7 -49.59 30.07 20.32
CA MET A 7 -48.33 30.55 20.89
C MET A 7 -47.34 29.37 20.94
N PRO A 8 -46.09 29.53 20.47
CA PRO A 8 -45.10 28.49 20.61
C PRO A 8 -44.90 28.22 22.11
N SER A 9 -45.06 26.96 22.51
CA SER A 9 -44.78 26.48 23.87
C SER A 9 -43.41 26.99 24.33
N ASP A 10 -43.29 27.45 25.58
CA ASP A 10 -42.04 27.93 26.20
C ASP A 10 -40.91 26.87 26.17
N ASP A 11 -41.24 25.60 25.88
CA ASP A 11 -40.30 24.49 25.75
C ASP A 11 -39.64 24.38 24.35
N VAL A 12 -40.18 25.02 23.32
CA VAL A 12 -39.67 24.93 21.94
C VAL A 12 -38.21 25.41 21.83
N PRO A 13 -37.81 26.56 22.41
CA PRO A 13 -36.40 26.99 22.40
C PRO A 13 -35.46 25.96 23.08
N ALA A 14 -35.91 25.31 24.15
CA ALA A 14 -35.11 24.32 24.87
C ALA A 14 -34.87 23.06 24.01
N ILE A 15 -35.90 22.56 23.31
CA ILE A 15 -35.77 21.38 22.46
C ILE A 15 -34.98 21.71 21.19
N GLN A 16 -35.10 22.92 20.63
CA GLN A 16 -34.26 23.37 19.51
C GLN A 16 -32.76 23.27 19.83
N HIS A 17 -32.34 23.68 21.03
CA HIS A 17 -30.94 23.54 21.46
C HIS A 17 -30.48 22.08 21.52
N ILE A 18 -31.36 21.16 21.92
CA ILE A 18 -31.07 19.72 21.92
C ILE A 18 -30.86 19.23 20.48
N VAL A 19 -31.73 19.63 19.55
CA VAL A 19 -31.60 19.30 18.12
C VAL A 19 -30.27 19.79 17.57
N GLN A 20 -29.92 21.06 17.81
CA GLN A 20 -28.65 21.66 17.35
C GLN A 20 -27.43 20.90 17.89
N ARG A 21 -27.43 20.56 19.19
CA ARG A 21 -26.33 19.80 19.81
C ARG A 21 -26.20 18.40 19.21
N LYS A 22 -27.32 17.70 19.00
CA LYS A 22 -27.33 16.34 18.42
C LYS A 22 -26.93 16.35 16.95
N LEU A 23 -27.35 17.36 16.18
CA LEU A 23 -26.89 17.56 14.81
C LEU A 23 -25.38 17.79 14.77
N GLY A 24 -24.86 18.67 15.62
CA GLY A 24 -23.41 18.89 15.78
C GLY A 24 -22.66 17.61 16.13
N ARG A 25 -23.19 16.78 17.05
CA ARG A 25 -22.62 15.46 17.40
C ARG A 25 -22.52 14.53 16.18
N CYS A 26 -23.57 14.46 15.35
CA CYS A 26 -23.56 13.64 14.13
C CYS A 26 -22.53 14.14 13.11
N LEU A 27 -22.49 15.46 12.88
CA LEU A 27 -21.55 16.06 11.93
C LEU A 27 -20.09 15.86 12.34
N LEU A 28 -19.77 16.03 13.63
CA LEU A 28 -18.42 15.77 14.15
C LEU A 28 -18.04 14.29 13.99
N ARG A 29 -18.99 13.37 14.22
CA ARG A 29 -18.73 11.94 14.06
C ARG A 29 -18.49 11.56 12.59
N LEU A 30 -19.24 12.14 11.65
CA LEU A 30 -19.01 12.00 10.21
C LEU A 30 -17.64 12.56 9.78
N GLN A 31 -17.23 13.70 10.34
CA GLN A 31 -15.91 14.28 10.08
C GLN A 31 -14.77 13.37 10.60
N GLN A 32 -14.96 12.75 11.77
CA GLN A 32 -14.01 11.76 12.30
C GLN A 32 -13.92 10.54 11.38
N TYR A 33 -15.07 10.03 10.91
CA TYR A 33 -15.12 8.94 9.94
C TYR A 33 -14.35 9.29 8.65
N GLU A 34 -14.62 10.46 8.07
CA GLU A 34 -13.96 10.92 6.84
C GLU A 34 -12.44 11.06 7.04
N ARG A 35 -12.00 11.64 8.15
CA ARG A 35 -10.57 11.79 8.48
C ARG A 35 -9.88 10.43 8.55
N GLN A 36 -10.52 9.45 9.17
CA GLN A 36 -9.97 8.10 9.29
C GLN A 36 -9.95 7.37 7.94
N LEU A 37 -11.01 7.54 7.13
CA LEU A 37 -11.08 6.98 5.79
C LEU A 37 -9.97 7.52 4.88
N LYS A 38 -9.69 8.84 4.97
CA LYS A 38 -8.55 9.47 4.27
C LYS A 38 -7.22 8.83 4.63
N ALA A 39 -7.00 8.54 5.92
CA ALA A 39 -5.78 7.87 6.37
C ALA A 39 -5.66 6.45 5.78
N ILE A 40 -6.73 5.66 5.85
CA ILE A 40 -6.73 4.30 5.28
C ILE A 40 -6.45 4.32 3.78
N VAL A 41 -7.10 5.20 3.01
CA VAL A 41 -6.87 5.30 1.55
C VAL A 41 -5.44 5.78 1.23
N ALA A 42 -4.89 6.68 2.05
CA ALA A 42 -3.52 7.15 1.86
C ALA A 42 -2.49 6.04 2.08
N HIS A 43 -2.64 5.24 3.15
CA HIS A 43 -1.67 4.23 3.58
C HIS A 43 -1.94 2.81 3.09
N GLY A 44 -3.14 2.53 2.55
CA GLY A 44 -3.57 1.19 2.13
C GLY A 44 -2.83 0.62 0.92
N GLU A 45 -2.25 1.49 0.08
CA GLU A 45 -1.46 1.09 -1.09
C GLU A 45 -0.30 2.06 -1.32
N LEU A 46 0.88 1.55 -1.64
CA LEU A 46 2.01 2.33 -2.10
C LEU A 46 2.57 1.69 -3.36
N SER A 47 2.88 2.50 -4.36
CA SER A 47 3.51 2.06 -5.60
C SER A 47 4.41 3.20 -6.09
N GLY A 48 5.69 2.90 -6.32
CA GLY A 48 6.63 3.89 -6.80
C GLY A 48 8.07 3.39 -6.81
N PRO A 49 8.99 4.22 -7.32
CA PRO A 49 10.40 3.91 -7.27
C PRO A 49 10.93 4.04 -5.83
N ALA A 50 11.90 3.19 -5.48
CA ALA A 50 12.40 2.99 -4.12
C ALA A 50 12.88 4.30 -3.43
N ASP A 51 13.56 5.16 -4.17
CA ASP A 51 14.06 6.47 -3.74
C ASP A 51 12.95 7.49 -3.43
N ARG A 52 11.76 7.32 -4.03
CA ARG A 52 10.61 8.21 -3.81
C ARG A 52 9.58 7.64 -2.84
N LEU A 53 9.73 6.40 -2.38
CA LEU A 53 8.79 5.82 -1.41
C LEU A 53 8.57 6.66 -0.14
N PRO A 54 9.58 7.36 0.43
CA PRO A 54 9.35 8.16 1.64
C PRO A 54 8.37 9.34 1.43
N ILE A 55 8.31 9.90 0.22
CA ILE A 55 7.51 11.12 -0.07
C ILE A 55 6.10 10.80 -0.61
N ILE A 56 5.91 9.60 -1.19
CA ILE A 56 4.62 9.22 -1.79
C ILE A 56 3.46 9.19 -0.76
N PRO A 57 3.63 8.69 0.48
CA PRO A 57 2.56 8.71 1.48
C PRO A 57 2.04 10.12 1.75
N GLU A 58 2.93 11.10 1.91
CA GLU A 58 2.56 12.51 2.15
C GLU A 58 1.77 13.09 0.98
N GLN A 59 2.20 12.82 -0.26
CA GLN A 59 1.48 13.23 -1.47
C GLN A 59 0.08 12.59 -1.54
N LYS A 60 -0.05 11.32 -1.16
CA LYS A 60 -1.34 10.63 -1.12
C LYS A 60 -2.24 11.20 -0.03
N VAL A 61 -1.71 11.54 1.14
CA VAL A 61 -2.45 12.25 2.20
C VAL A 61 -2.98 13.58 1.67
N ALA A 62 -2.13 14.40 1.02
CA ALA A 62 -2.53 15.68 0.44
C ALA A 62 -3.63 15.51 -0.64
N ARG A 63 -3.52 14.50 -1.50
CA ARG A 63 -4.56 14.18 -2.50
C ARG A 63 -5.86 13.72 -1.86
N ALA A 64 -5.79 12.97 -0.76
CA ALA A 64 -6.96 12.48 -0.03
C ALA A 64 -7.68 13.60 0.73
N GLN A 65 -6.96 14.62 1.21
CA GLN A 65 -7.54 15.76 1.93
C GLN A 65 -8.65 16.47 1.15
N ASN A 66 -8.47 16.63 -0.17
CA ASN A 66 -9.42 17.33 -1.04
C ASN A 66 -10.52 16.43 -1.63
N LYS A 67 -10.56 15.14 -1.28
CA LYS A 67 -11.57 14.22 -1.77
C LYS A 67 -12.77 14.16 -0.83
N THR A 68 -13.95 14.05 -1.41
CA THR A 68 -15.21 13.87 -0.68
C THR A 68 -15.30 12.44 -0.13
N MET A 69 -16.13 12.25 0.90
CA MET A 69 -16.41 10.93 1.47
C MET A 69 -16.82 9.90 0.42
N GLY A 70 -17.69 10.26 -0.53
CA GLY A 70 -18.12 9.36 -1.60
C GLY A 70 -16.97 8.92 -2.51
N THR A 71 -16.08 9.84 -2.90
CA THR A 71 -14.89 9.49 -3.71
C THR A 71 -13.93 8.59 -2.93
N LEU A 72 -13.71 8.86 -1.65
CA LEU A 72 -12.82 8.05 -0.81
C LEU A 72 -13.36 6.64 -0.60
N MET A 73 -14.68 6.48 -0.49
CA MET A 73 -15.32 5.17 -0.39
C MET A 73 -15.13 4.36 -1.68
N GLY A 74 -15.29 4.99 -2.85
CA GLY A 74 -14.98 4.33 -4.14
C GLY A 74 -13.54 3.82 -4.18
N MET A 75 -12.58 4.68 -3.81
CA MET A 75 -11.17 4.28 -3.73
C MET A 75 -10.92 3.13 -2.76
N LEU A 76 -11.59 3.12 -1.60
CA LEU A 76 -11.50 2.02 -0.64
C LEU A 76 -12.07 0.71 -1.22
N THR A 77 -13.25 0.76 -1.84
CA THR A 77 -13.91 -0.42 -2.40
C THR A 77 -13.19 -1.03 -3.59
N GLU A 78 -12.41 -0.24 -4.33
CA GLU A 78 -11.62 -0.69 -5.49
C GLU A 78 -10.24 -1.21 -5.09
N SER A 79 -9.60 -0.61 -4.08
CA SER A 79 -8.22 -0.92 -3.73
C SER A 79 -8.06 -1.82 -2.51
N PHE A 80 -8.90 -1.66 -1.49
CA PHE A 80 -8.73 -2.29 -0.18
C PHE A 80 -9.66 -3.50 0.01
N LEU A 81 -10.86 -3.43 -0.53
CA LEU A 81 -11.81 -4.54 -0.51
C LEU A 81 -11.65 -5.33 -1.81
N SER A 82 -11.46 -6.64 -1.73
CA SER A 82 -11.40 -7.48 -2.93
C SER A 82 -12.25 -8.72 -2.73
N PRO A 83 -13.14 -9.08 -3.67
CA PRO A 83 -13.69 -10.43 -3.69
C PRO A 83 -12.54 -11.42 -3.90
N PRO A 84 -12.68 -12.70 -3.49
CA PRO A 84 -11.64 -13.69 -3.69
C PRO A 84 -11.26 -13.72 -5.18
N PRO A 85 -9.96 -13.65 -5.51
CA PRO A 85 -9.54 -13.48 -6.89
C PRO A 85 -9.96 -14.71 -7.72
N PRO A 86 -10.62 -14.54 -8.87
CA PRO A 86 -10.70 -15.61 -9.85
C PRO A 86 -9.33 -15.71 -10.50
N ASN A 87 -8.43 -16.54 -9.93
CA ASN A 87 -7.09 -16.83 -10.46
C ASN A 87 -6.48 -15.62 -11.20
N GLU A 88 -6.17 -14.54 -10.47
CA GLU A 88 -5.60 -13.36 -11.10
C GLU A 88 -4.30 -13.73 -11.83
N LYS A 89 -4.34 -13.64 -13.16
CA LYS A 89 -3.13 -13.54 -13.96
C LYS A 89 -2.35 -12.36 -13.41
N LYS A 90 -1.15 -12.65 -12.87
CA LYS A 90 -0.16 -11.66 -12.46
C LYS A 90 -0.14 -10.55 -13.50
N SER A 91 -0.70 -9.39 -13.15
CA SER A 91 -0.60 -8.22 -14.01
C SER A 91 0.87 -7.80 -13.97
N GLN A 92 1.63 -8.30 -14.94
CA GLN A 92 2.91 -7.75 -15.32
C GLN A 92 2.60 -6.36 -15.84
N THR A 93 2.55 -5.38 -14.94
CA THR A 93 2.82 -4.02 -15.37
C THR A 93 4.26 -4.09 -15.85
N GLU A 94 4.46 -3.99 -17.17
CA GLU A 94 5.76 -3.91 -17.79
C GLU A 94 6.59 -2.90 -16.99
N ALA A 95 7.62 -3.40 -16.32
CA ALA A 95 8.65 -2.54 -15.77
C ALA A 95 9.28 -1.87 -16.98
N ASP A 96 8.90 -0.61 -17.22
CA ASP A 96 9.59 0.24 -18.16
C ASP A 96 11.08 0.18 -17.81
N VAL A 97 11.89 -0.11 -18.83
CA VAL A 97 13.28 -0.53 -18.70
C VAL A 97 14.11 0.69 -18.28
N GLY A 98 14.20 0.91 -16.97
CA GLY A 98 15.10 1.85 -16.34
C GLY A 98 15.78 1.22 -15.12
N ASP A 99 16.98 1.68 -14.79
CA ASP A 99 17.82 1.19 -13.67
C ASP A 99 17.23 1.42 -12.26
N GLN A 100 15.93 1.71 -12.14
CA GLN A 100 15.29 2.12 -10.89
C GLN A 100 14.42 1.00 -10.31
N ILE A 101 14.70 0.64 -9.05
CA ILE A 101 13.92 -0.37 -8.32
C ILE A 101 12.50 0.15 -8.10
N TRP A 102 11.50 -0.54 -8.66
CA TRP A 102 10.08 -0.26 -8.42
C TRP A 102 9.53 -1.16 -7.33
N LEU A 103 8.86 -0.56 -6.34
CA LEU A 103 8.26 -1.28 -5.22
C LEU A 103 6.78 -0.94 -5.14
N ARG A 104 5.98 -1.99 -4.94
CA ARG A 104 4.54 -1.86 -4.71
C ARG A 104 4.11 -2.76 -3.57
N TYR A 105 3.34 -2.22 -2.64
CA TYR A 105 2.62 -3.00 -1.64
C TYR A 105 1.18 -2.49 -1.53
N ARG A 106 0.28 -3.39 -1.15
CA ARG A 106 -1.14 -3.10 -0.94
C ARG A 106 -1.66 -3.98 0.17
N TYR A 107 -2.43 -3.41 1.09
CA TYR A 107 -3.21 -4.16 2.06
C TYR A 107 -4.61 -4.42 1.48
N GLN A 108 -5.04 -5.68 1.52
CA GLN A 108 -6.37 -6.08 1.08
C GLN A 108 -7.08 -6.84 2.20
N LEU A 109 -8.36 -6.57 2.36
CA LEU A 109 -9.25 -7.30 3.25
C LEU A 109 -10.09 -8.26 2.40
N GLU A 110 -9.78 -9.54 2.51
CA GLU A 110 -10.56 -10.59 1.85
C GLU A 110 -11.89 -10.82 2.58
N MET A 111 -12.96 -10.94 1.80
CA MET A 111 -14.30 -11.25 2.29
C MET A 111 -15.13 -11.94 1.21
N THR A 112 -16.26 -12.52 1.61
CA THR A 112 -17.19 -13.13 0.65
C THR A 112 -17.87 -12.06 -0.21
N ALA A 113 -18.40 -12.45 -1.37
CA ALA A 113 -19.09 -11.53 -2.28
C ALA A 113 -20.32 -10.88 -1.61
N GLU A 114 -21.03 -11.63 -0.78
CA GLU A 114 -22.19 -11.14 -0.03
C GLU A 114 -21.77 -10.05 0.98
N HIS A 115 -20.69 -10.28 1.72
CA HIS A 115 -20.16 -9.30 2.65
C HIS A 115 -19.64 -8.05 1.94
N TYR A 116 -19.03 -8.21 0.75
CA TYR A 116 -18.56 -7.09 -0.06
C TYR A 116 -19.70 -6.18 -0.53
N GLU A 117 -20.78 -6.75 -1.05
CA GLU A 117 -21.95 -5.97 -1.50
C GLU A 117 -22.73 -5.37 -0.32
N ALA A 118 -22.86 -6.10 0.80
CA ALA A 118 -23.39 -5.54 2.03
C ALA A 118 -22.56 -4.33 2.50
N MET A 119 -21.23 -4.43 2.43
CA MET A 119 -20.35 -3.35 2.83
C MET A 119 -20.47 -2.12 1.92
N LYS A 120 -20.61 -2.30 0.61
CA LYS A 120 -20.88 -1.19 -0.31
C LYS A 120 -22.21 -0.49 0.03
N ALA A 121 -23.25 -1.26 0.34
CA ALA A 121 -24.55 -0.70 0.71
C ALA A 121 -24.44 0.13 2.01
N ASP A 122 -23.74 -0.39 3.02
CA ASP A 122 -23.43 0.30 4.27
C ASP A 122 -22.64 1.60 4.06
N LEU A 123 -21.65 1.61 3.17
CA LEU A 123 -20.89 2.82 2.83
C LEU A 123 -21.79 3.86 2.13
N LYS A 124 -22.67 3.40 1.23
CA LYS A 124 -23.65 4.28 0.58
C LYS A 124 -24.63 4.88 1.58
N GLU A 125 -25.08 4.12 2.57
CA GLU A 125 -25.95 4.60 3.66
C GLU A 125 -25.34 5.81 4.37
N LEU A 126 -24.04 5.77 4.66
CA LEU A 126 -23.30 6.86 5.29
C LEU A 126 -23.28 8.15 4.44
N VAL A 127 -23.07 8.04 3.13
CA VAL A 127 -23.07 9.20 2.21
C VAL A 127 -24.46 9.81 2.15
N ASP A 128 -25.48 8.96 2.01
CA ASP A 128 -26.87 9.39 1.96
C ASP A 128 -27.28 10.05 3.28
N LEU A 129 -26.82 9.52 4.42
CA LEU A 129 -27.06 10.09 5.75
C LEU A 129 -26.39 11.46 5.92
N ARG A 130 -25.13 11.60 5.49
CA ARG A 130 -24.43 12.89 5.47
C ARG A 130 -25.20 13.92 4.65
N ASN A 131 -25.69 13.54 3.47
CA ASN A 131 -26.44 14.45 2.60
C ASN A 131 -27.79 14.83 3.22
N LYS A 132 -28.50 13.88 3.84
CA LYS A 132 -29.74 14.16 4.59
C LYS A 132 -29.51 15.16 5.72
N LEU A 133 -28.45 14.96 6.51
CA LEU A 133 -28.12 15.81 7.66
C LEU A 133 -27.65 17.22 7.26
N VAL A 134 -26.92 17.34 6.14
CA VAL A 134 -26.34 18.63 5.72
C VAL A 134 -27.29 19.44 4.84
N HIS A 135 -28.03 18.79 3.94
CA HIS A 135 -28.78 19.48 2.88
C HIS A 135 -30.30 19.44 3.08
N HIS A 136 -30.84 18.36 3.63
CA HIS A 136 -32.31 18.16 3.71
C HIS A 136 -32.87 18.22 5.13
N PHE A 137 -32.03 18.49 6.12
CA PHE A 137 -32.44 18.39 7.52
C PHE A 137 -33.53 19.40 7.90
N ILE A 138 -33.32 20.67 7.53
CA ILE A 138 -34.26 21.77 7.83
C ILE A 138 -35.52 21.69 6.95
N GLU A 139 -35.41 21.14 5.74
CA GLU A 139 -36.56 20.91 4.85
C GLU A 139 -37.47 19.80 5.38
N ARG A 140 -36.89 18.81 6.06
CA ARG A 140 -37.60 17.63 6.54
C ARG A 140 -38.27 17.82 7.89
N PHE A 141 -37.67 18.58 8.80
CA PHE A 141 -38.18 18.77 10.15
C PHE A 141 -38.49 20.24 10.40
N ASP A 142 -39.73 20.50 10.80
CA ASP A 142 -40.11 21.82 11.29
C ASP A 142 -39.50 22.06 12.68
N LEU A 143 -38.43 22.83 12.72
CA LEU A 143 -37.74 23.16 13.97
C LEU A 143 -38.48 24.21 14.80
N TRP A 144 -39.61 24.76 14.32
CA TRP A 144 -40.40 25.76 15.03
C TRP A 144 -41.61 25.15 15.75
N SER A 145 -41.87 23.85 15.55
CA SER A 145 -42.86 23.08 16.31
C SER A 145 -42.20 22.11 17.28
N GLU A 146 -42.87 21.89 18.41
CA GLU A 146 -42.43 20.92 19.42
C GLU A 146 -42.35 19.51 18.85
N SER A 147 -43.38 19.08 18.12
CA SER A 147 -43.45 17.76 17.49
C SER A 147 -42.37 17.58 16.41
N GLY A 148 -42.10 18.60 15.61
CA GLY A 148 -41.03 18.58 14.61
C GLY A 148 -39.65 18.49 15.27
N CYS A 149 -39.42 19.20 16.37
CA CYS A 149 -38.19 19.09 17.15
C CYS A 149 -38.02 17.71 17.79
N GLN A 150 -39.07 17.13 18.38
CA GLN A 150 -39.02 15.77 18.95
C GLN A 150 -38.71 14.71 17.88
N ALA A 151 -39.35 14.80 16.71
CA ALA A 151 -39.07 13.91 15.58
C ALA A 151 -37.62 14.05 15.09
N ALA A 152 -37.10 15.29 15.01
CA ALA A 152 -35.72 15.56 14.65
C ALA A 152 -34.73 14.96 15.67
N VAL A 153 -35.02 15.06 16.97
CA VAL A 153 -34.21 14.44 18.03
C VAL A 153 -34.13 12.92 17.87
N GLY A 154 -35.26 12.25 17.65
CA GLY A 154 -35.30 10.79 17.44
C GLY A 154 -34.47 10.37 16.22
N PHE A 155 -34.69 11.06 15.09
CA PHE A 155 -33.92 10.82 13.87
C PHE A 155 -32.41 11.02 14.06
N LEU A 156 -31.99 12.05 14.80
CA LEU A 156 -30.58 12.31 15.07
C LEU A 156 -29.92 11.25 15.96
N GLU A 157 -30.67 10.66 16.91
CA GLU A 157 -30.14 9.57 17.74
C GLU A 157 -29.90 8.31 16.90
N GLU A 158 -30.89 7.91 16.09
CA GLU A 158 -30.77 6.79 15.15
C GLU A 158 -29.63 7.02 14.16
N SER A 159 -29.55 8.23 13.60
CA SER A 159 -28.48 8.63 12.69
C SER A 159 -27.11 8.48 13.35
N TYR A 160 -26.98 8.93 14.61
CA TYR A 160 -25.73 8.82 15.33
C TYR A 160 -25.31 7.36 15.55
N GLU A 161 -26.23 6.49 15.96
CA GLU A 161 -25.93 5.08 16.18
C GLU A 161 -25.44 4.40 14.89
N THR A 162 -26.08 4.68 13.75
CA THR A 162 -25.62 4.22 12.44
C THR A 162 -24.20 4.73 12.15
N ILE A 163 -23.95 6.03 12.26
CA ILE A 163 -22.61 6.60 12.00
C ILE A 163 -21.57 5.97 12.94
N ASN A 164 -21.91 5.82 14.23
CA ASN A 164 -21.01 5.30 15.24
C ASN A 164 -20.62 3.84 14.95
N ARG A 165 -21.58 3.00 14.56
CA ARG A 165 -21.33 1.62 14.12
C ARG A 165 -20.31 1.57 12.98
N HIS A 166 -20.48 2.41 11.94
CA HIS A 166 -19.53 2.44 10.84
C HIS A 166 -18.14 2.96 11.27
N CYS A 167 -18.07 3.95 12.17
CA CYS A 167 -16.81 4.41 12.73
C CYS A 167 -16.06 3.27 13.45
N ILE A 168 -16.76 2.46 14.24
CA ILE A 168 -16.16 1.32 14.94
C ILE A 168 -15.62 0.29 13.94
N ASN A 169 -16.38 -0.02 12.88
CA ASN A 169 -15.93 -0.93 11.82
C ASN A 169 -14.66 -0.41 11.14
N LEU A 170 -14.61 0.88 10.80
CA LEU A 170 -13.45 1.51 10.18
C LEU A 170 -12.22 1.48 11.12
N GLN A 171 -12.43 1.62 12.44
CA GLN A 171 -11.38 1.48 13.46
C GLN A 171 -10.84 0.07 13.58
N CYS A 172 -11.71 -0.94 13.45
CA CYS A 172 -11.27 -2.33 13.39
C CYS A 172 -10.34 -2.54 12.18
N TRP A 173 -10.72 -2.02 11.01
CA TRP A 173 -9.89 -2.14 9.80
C TRP A 173 -8.56 -1.43 9.91
N ALA A 174 -8.54 -0.20 10.42
CA ALA A 174 -7.29 0.54 10.66
C ALA A 174 -6.33 -0.27 11.54
N LYS A 175 -6.82 -0.86 12.64
CA LYS A 175 -6.01 -1.72 13.51
C LYS A 175 -5.47 -2.95 12.78
N THR A 176 -6.27 -3.58 11.94
CA THR A 176 -5.82 -4.73 11.12
C THR A 176 -4.70 -4.33 10.17
N ILE A 177 -4.81 -3.15 9.55
CA ILE A 177 -3.75 -2.59 8.69
C ILE A 177 -2.48 -2.34 9.50
N ASP A 178 -2.59 -1.73 10.70
CA ASP A 178 -1.43 -1.45 11.55
C ASP A 178 -0.68 -2.74 11.95
N VAL A 179 -1.43 -3.80 12.30
CA VAL A 179 -0.84 -5.11 12.60
C VAL A 179 -0.16 -5.72 11.36
N ALA A 180 -0.79 -5.64 10.19
CA ALA A 180 -0.20 -6.13 8.94
C ALA A 180 1.06 -5.33 8.56
N ALA A 181 1.05 -4.00 8.77
CA ALA A 181 2.17 -3.13 8.53
C ALA A 181 3.35 -3.44 9.46
N ALA A 182 3.10 -3.67 10.75
CA ALA A 182 4.14 -4.08 11.69
C ALA A 182 4.77 -5.43 11.31
N LYS A 183 3.96 -6.41 10.90
CA LYS A 183 4.46 -7.71 10.41
C LYS A 183 5.29 -7.56 9.14
N MET A 184 4.82 -6.76 8.17
CA MET A 184 5.57 -6.48 6.94
C MET A 184 6.90 -5.79 7.24
N ALA A 185 6.90 -4.79 8.14
CA ALA A 185 8.12 -4.10 8.55
C ALA A 185 9.12 -5.08 9.20
N SER A 186 8.65 -5.98 10.07
CA SER A 186 9.49 -7.02 10.66
C SER A 186 10.06 -7.99 9.61
N LEU A 187 9.27 -8.35 8.58
CA LEU A 187 9.75 -9.17 7.47
C LEU A 187 10.83 -8.43 6.67
N MET A 188 10.59 -7.17 6.32
CA MET A 188 11.53 -6.35 5.54
C MET A 188 12.85 -6.08 6.25
N GLN A 189 12.84 -6.07 7.59
CA GLN A 189 14.04 -5.93 8.42
C GLN A 189 14.77 -7.27 8.67
N SER A 190 14.22 -8.39 8.22
CA SER A 190 14.84 -9.70 8.42
C SER A 190 15.99 -9.94 7.43
N GLN A 191 17.03 -10.63 7.90
CA GLN A 191 18.16 -11.02 7.06
C GLN A 191 17.71 -11.89 5.88
N ALA A 192 16.72 -12.78 6.10
CA ALA A 192 16.20 -13.63 5.04
C ALA A 192 15.58 -12.82 3.88
N PHE A 193 14.88 -11.73 4.20
CA PHE A 193 14.34 -10.83 3.18
C PHE A 193 15.42 -10.05 2.46
N GLU A 194 16.43 -9.56 3.19
CA GLU A 194 17.58 -8.89 2.59
C GLU A 194 18.36 -9.82 1.65
N ASP A 195 18.67 -11.04 2.10
CA ASP A 195 19.36 -12.06 1.32
C ASP A 195 18.55 -12.45 0.06
N ALA A 196 17.22 -12.54 0.18
CA ALA A 196 16.35 -12.81 -0.96
C ALA A 196 16.28 -11.65 -1.96
N LEU A 197 16.21 -10.41 -1.47
CA LEU A 197 16.04 -9.21 -2.30
C LEU A 197 17.36 -8.78 -2.97
N ILE A 198 18.46 -8.79 -2.23
CA ILE A 198 19.78 -8.29 -2.69
C ILE A 198 20.58 -9.42 -3.36
N ASP A 199 20.59 -10.61 -2.76
CA ASP A 199 21.43 -11.72 -3.20
C ASP A 199 20.64 -12.78 -3.96
N GLY A 200 19.31 -12.72 -3.98
CA GLY A 200 18.49 -13.78 -4.60
C GLY A 200 18.62 -15.12 -3.88
N ILE A 201 19.04 -15.14 -2.61
CA ILE A 201 19.16 -16.34 -1.80
C ILE A 201 17.83 -16.57 -1.09
N ARG A 202 17.18 -17.69 -1.38
CA ARG A 202 15.91 -18.08 -0.77
C ARG A 202 16.13 -18.66 0.63
N GLU A 203 15.06 -18.73 1.42
CA GLU A 203 15.08 -19.31 2.78
C GLU A 203 15.55 -20.78 2.80
N ASP A 204 15.34 -21.53 1.71
CA ASP A 204 15.83 -22.91 1.56
C ASP A 204 17.32 -23.01 1.15
N GLY A 205 18.01 -21.87 1.03
CA GLY A 205 19.39 -21.75 0.59
C GLY A 205 19.59 -21.84 -0.93
N SER A 206 18.52 -22.00 -1.72
CA SER A 206 18.61 -21.98 -3.18
C SER A 206 18.82 -20.56 -3.72
N VAL A 207 19.57 -20.43 -4.82
CA VAL A 207 19.94 -19.12 -5.38
C VAL A 207 19.20 -18.88 -6.70
N TYR A 208 18.51 -17.75 -6.80
CA TYR A 208 18.01 -17.22 -8.05
C TYR A 208 19.12 -16.49 -8.81
N TRP A 209 19.89 -17.25 -9.60
CA TRP A 209 21.09 -16.77 -10.29
C TRP A 209 20.89 -15.56 -11.22
N PRO A 210 19.82 -15.46 -12.04
CA PRO A 210 19.66 -14.31 -12.94
C PRO A 210 19.54 -12.97 -12.20
N GLY A 211 19.03 -12.98 -10.97
CA GLY A 211 18.87 -11.79 -10.13
C GLY A 211 19.86 -11.69 -8.98
N SER A 212 20.77 -12.66 -8.80
CA SER A 212 21.62 -12.69 -7.63
C SER A 212 22.65 -11.56 -7.61
N GLY A 213 22.97 -11.07 -6.41
CA GLY A 213 23.92 -9.99 -6.19
C GLY A 213 25.26 -10.24 -6.87
N ILE A 214 25.77 -11.48 -6.76
CA ILE A 214 27.03 -11.88 -7.41
C ILE A 214 26.97 -11.81 -8.94
N CYS A 215 25.86 -12.21 -9.57
CA CYS A 215 25.71 -12.10 -11.02
C CYS A 215 25.48 -10.66 -11.48
N ARG A 216 24.83 -9.83 -10.64
CA ARG A 216 24.71 -8.38 -10.88
C ARG A 216 26.07 -7.70 -10.82
N CYS A 217 26.88 -7.96 -9.80
CA CYS A 217 28.24 -7.43 -9.67
C CYS A 217 29.15 -7.88 -10.82
N LEU A 218 29.03 -9.14 -11.28
CA LEU A 218 29.79 -9.63 -12.44
C LEU A 218 29.40 -8.94 -13.76
N ARG A 219 28.10 -8.67 -13.96
CA ARG A 219 27.60 -7.89 -15.11
C ARG A 219 28.05 -6.44 -15.06
N GLU A 220 28.03 -5.84 -13.87
CA GLU A 220 28.51 -4.46 -13.70
C GLU A 220 30.04 -4.36 -13.88
N ALA A 221 30.78 -5.36 -13.42
CA ALA A 221 32.21 -5.45 -13.68
C ALA A 221 32.48 -5.60 -15.20
N GLU A 222 31.64 -6.36 -15.91
CA GLU A 222 31.70 -6.48 -17.36
C GLU A 222 31.49 -5.13 -18.06
N THR A 223 30.48 -4.35 -17.68
CA THR A 223 30.26 -3.02 -18.30
C THR A 223 31.42 -2.05 -18.08
N LYS A 224 32.18 -2.21 -16.98
CA LYS A 224 33.29 -1.33 -16.62
C LYS A 224 34.66 -1.77 -17.14
N LEU A 225 34.89 -3.08 -17.26
CA LEU A 225 36.23 -3.67 -17.47
C LEU A 225 36.34 -4.52 -18.74
N THR A 226 35.35 -4.46 -19.64
CA THR A 226 35.37 -5.23 -20.89
C THR A 226 36.54 -4.83 -21.79
N GLU A 227 37.30 -5.84 -22.22
CA GLU A 227 38.36 -5.75 -23.22
C GLU A 227 38.02 -6.68 -24.39
N GLY A 228 37.72 -6.13 -25.56
CA GLY A 228 37.40 -6.94 -26.75
C GLY A 228 36.15 -7.84 -26.59
N GLY A 229 35.16 -7.39 -25.81
CA GLY A 229 33.90 -8.13 -25.57
C GLY A 229 34.02 -9.26 -24.53
N TRP A 230 35.12 -9.30 -23.78
CA TRP A 230 35.36 -10.24 -22.68
C TRP A 230 35.94 -9.50 -21.47
N THR A 231 35.65 -9.98 -20.27
CA THR A 231 36.18 -9.40 -19.02
C THR A 231 37.11 -10.39 -18.33
N ARG A 232 38.30 -9.92 -17.92
CA ARG A 232 39.23 -10.73 -17.11
C ARG A 232 38.64 -10.98 -15.73
N LEU A 233 38.53 -12.24 -15.34
CA LEU A 233 37.95 -12.62 -14.06
C LEU A 233 38.76 -12.06 -12.89
N GLU A 234 40.09 -12.07 -12.94
CA GLU A 234 40.92 -11.51 -11.87
C GLU A 234 40.68 -10.01 -11.68
N ALA A 235 40.55 -9.24 -12.77
CA ALA A 235 40.26 -7.82 -12.72
C ALA A 235 38.87 -7.55 -12.13
N ALA A 236 37.86 -8.33 -12.56
CA ALA A 236 36.52 -8.26 -11.99
C ALA A 236 36.51 -8.59 -10.48
N ILE A 237 37.23 -9.63 -10.05
CA ILE A 237 37.32 -9.99 -8.62
C ILE A 237 37.93 -8.85 -7.80
N CYS A 238 39.03 -8.24 -8.27
CA CYS A 238 39.64 -7.11 -7.58
C CYS A 238 38.68 -5.91 -7.50
N TRP A 239 38.00 -5.60 -8.60
CA TRP A 239 37.04 -4.49 -8.65
C TRP A 239 35.82 -4.72 -7.75
N ILE A 240 35.23 -5.93 -7.78
CA ILE A 240 34.12 -6.32 -6.91
C ILE A 240 34.55 -6.29 -5.45
N GLY A 241 35.73 -6.82 -5.10
CA GLY A 241 36.23 -6.81 -3.72
C GLY A 241 36.45 -5.39 -3.15
N GLY A 242 36.72 -4.41 -4.00
CA GLY A 242 36.81 -3.00 -3.61
C GLY A 242 35.47 -2.27 -3.55
N THR A 243 34.50 -2.64 -4.39
CA THR A 243 33.21 -1.93 -4.53
C THR A 243 32.09 -2.55 -3.69
N TYR A 244 32.06 -3.88 -3.59
CA TYR A 244 31.04 -4.70 -2.93
C TYR A 244 31.71 -5.81 -2.10
N PRO A 245 32.42 -5.48 -1.01
CA PRO A 245 33.19 -6.46 -0.23
C PRO A 245 32.35 -7.58 0.39
N GLU A 246 31.04 -7.37 0.57
CA GLU A 246 30.07 -8.35 1.05
C GLU A 246 29.77 -9.46 0.04
N GLN A 247 30.00 -9.20 -1.25
CA GLN A 247 29.69 -10.12 -2.34
C GLN A 247 30.82 -11.15 -2.51
N THR A 248 30.66 -12.30 -1.84
CA THR A 248 31.64 -13.39 -1.89
C THR A 248 31.01 -14.69 -2.40
N PRO A 249 31.76 -15.56 -3.13
CA PRO A 249 31.24 -16.85 -3.59
C PRO A 249 30.70 -17.72 -2.46
N LYS A 250 31.30 -17.64 -1.26
CA LYS A 250 30.88 -18.44 -0.10
C LYS A 250 29.46 -18.14 0.34
N ARG A 251 29.01 -16.89 0.22
CA ARG A 251 27.63 -16.46 0.53
C ARG A 251 26.60 -17.22 -0.32
N TYR A 252 26.99 -17.65 -1.50
CA TYR A 252 26.17 -18.41 -2.46
C TYR A 252 26.46 -19.91 -2.48
N GLY A 253 27.08 -20.45 -1.42
CA GLY A 253 27.48 -21.86 -1.36
C GLY A 253 28.64 -22.24 -2.30
N CYS A 254 29.31 -21.26 -2.91
CA CYS A 254 30.35 -21.49 -3.90
C CYS A 254 31.77 -21.43 -3.30
N LYS A 255 32.61 -22.41 -3.65
CA LYS A 255 34.02 -22.46 -3.19
C LYS A 255 34.93 -21.39 -3.82
N SER A 256 34.58 -20.89 -5.02
CA SER A 256 35.37 -19.89 -5.75
C SER A 256 34.52 -19.13 -6.76
N TRP A 257 35.03 -17.99 -7.26
CA TRP A 257 34.40 -17.21 -8.33
C TRP A 257 34.18 -18.03 -9.62
N ARG A 258 35.12 -18.92 -9.95
CA ARG A 258 34.97 -19.87 -11.08
C ARG A 258 33.80 -20.83 -10.87
N HIS A 259 33.62 -21.31 -9.63
CA HIS A 259 32.49 -22.17 -9.29
C HIS A 259 31.17 -21.40 -9.40
N ALA A 260 31.11 -20.14 -8.94
CA ALA A 260 29.93 -19.30 -9.08
C ALA A 260 29.56 -19.01 -10.55
N LEU A 261 30.54 -18.71 -11.41
CA LEU A 261 30.31 -18.55 -12.85
C LEU A 261 29.71 -19.81 -13.48
N HIS A 262 30.22 -20.99 -13.12
CA HIS A 262 29.73 -22.27 -13.62
C HIS A 262 28.31 -22.58 -13.12
N GLU A 263 28.08 -22.50 -11.81
CA GLU A 263 26.78 -22.80 -11.18
C GLU A 263 25.68 -21.85 -11.64
N SER A 264 26.01 -20.56 -11.83
CA SER A 264 25.04 -19.55 -12.27
C SER A 264 24.47 -19.81 -13.67
N ARG A 265 25.27 -20.45 -14.54
CA ARG A 265 24.99 -20.64 -15.97
C ARG A 265 24.64 -19.36 -16.74
N GLN A 266 24.88 -18.17 -16.18
CA GLN A 266 24.56 -16.88 -16.79
C GLN A 266 25.67 -16.35 -17.72
N PHE A 267 26.87 -16.92 -17.63
CA PHE A 267 28.05 -16.40 -18.33
C PHE A 267 28.68 -17.46 -19.23
N GLU A 268 29.30 -17.00 -20.32
CA GLU A 268 30.24 -17.80 -21.11
C GLU A 268 31.64 -17.66 -20.51
N ILE A 269 32.44 -18.73 -20.55
CA ILE A 269 33.77 -18.76 -19.95
C ILE A 269 34.79 -19.19 -21.01
N ARG A 270 35.87 -18.41 -21.14
CA ARG A 270 37.01 -18.72 -22.00
C ARG A 270 38.29 -18.77 -21.16
N LYS A 271 39.15 -19.75 -21.41
CA LYS A 271 40.49 -19.82 -20.83
C LYS A 271 41.51 -19.40 -21.89
N SER A 272 42.46 -18.54 -21.53
CA SER A 272 43.62 -18.23 -22.36
C SER A 272 44.89 -18.49 -21.56
N GLN A 273 45.85 -19.16 -22.18
CA GLN A 273 47.17 -19.37 -21.61
C GLN A 273 48.18 -18.77 -22.59
N ALA A 274 48.90 -17.75 -22.16
CA ALA A 274 50.08 -17.27 -22.87
C ALA A 274 51.30 -18.08 -22.41
N ASP A 275 52.31 -18.23 -23.27
CA ASP A 275 53.54 -18.93 -22.91
C ASP A 275 54.16 -18.31 -21.64
N ASN A 276 54.35 -19.15 -20.62
CA ASN A 276 54.84 -18.80 -19.27
C ASN A 276 53.96 -17.94 -18.35
N GLU A 277 52.67 -17.72 -18.66
CA GLU A 277 51.75 -17.03 -17.72
C GLU A 277 50.70 -17.95 -17.08
N PRO A 278 50.17 -17.59 -15.89
CA PRO A 278 49.03 -18.28 -15.30
C PRO A 278 47.84 -18.26 -16.27
N THR A 279 47.05 -19.34 -16.27
CA THR A 279 45.83 -19.41 -17.10
C THR A 279 44.86 -18.30 -16.71
N ALA A 280 44.67 -17.33 -17.61
CA ALA A 280 43.70 -16.26 -17.44
C ALA A 280 42.30 -16.76 -17.78
N VAL A 281 41.33 -16.42 -16.93
CA VAL A 281 39.93 -16.78 -17.14
C VAL A 281 39.17 -15.53 -17.56
N TRP A 282 38.47 -15.64 -18.67
CA TRP A 282 37.65 -14.58 -19.24
C TRP A 282 36.19 -14.98 -19.18
N TYR A 283 35.33 -14.01 -18.95
CA TYR A 283 33.89 -14.23 -18.99
C TYR A 283 33.17 -13.11 -19.73
N ARG A 284 31.95 -13.41 -20.19
CA ARG A 284 30.99 -12.44 -20.71
C ARG A 284 29.57 -12.94 -20.46
N SER A 285 28.61 -12.03 -20.38
CA SER A 285 27.20 -12.40 -20.23
C SER A 285 26.71 -13.20 -21.43
N LYS A 286 25.91 -14.24 -21.19
CA LYS A 286 25.19 -14.91 -22.28
C LYS A 286 24.15 -13.93 -22.83
N VAL A 287 24.08 -13.84 -24.16
CA VAL A 287 22.98 -13.13 -24.81
C VAL A 287 21.71 -13.93 -24.54
N SER A 288 20.76 -13.33 -23.84
CA SER A 288 19.45 -13.91 -23.58
C SER A 288 18.51 -13.74 -24.77
#